data_AF-A0A7M5X7P2-F1
#
_entry.id   AF-A0A7M5X7P2-F1
#
_cell.length_a   1.000
_cell.length_b   1.000
_cell.length_c   1.000
_cell.angle_alpha   90.00
_cell.angle_beta   90.00
_cell.angle_gamma   90.00
#
_symmetry.space_group_name_H-M   'P 1'
#
loop_
_entity.id
_entity.type
_entity.pdbx_description
1 polymer ?
#
loop_
_entity_poly.entity_id
_entity_poly.type
_entity_poly.pdbx_seq_one_letter_code
_entity_poly.pdbx_strand_id
1 'polypeptide(L)'
;MAKISKKIFSPTQSTNTGELSTIYYFYVVYECILINIIGFVTLFFQCELQGIEYEFENKYGPQMNITQWEWDSLFGHYWLKHDLNCNTRAAHCSTYMIAGWLMIASVLQAFVNFDGLRQKLFPKTNNDVILPKSIKMICMYAFFVCDWYWVVLMYVFKDVVGWQQAIGSAVDIAIRLVFVMKPSLMFKKEENKDQLGDGVKSQVMDSKKLYGENGIKDQRNP
;
A
#
# COMPACT_ATOMS: atom_id res chain seq x y z
N MET A 1 -59.50 3.75 9.34
CA MET A 1 -58.33 2.84 9.38
C MET A 1 -57.10 3.61 8.93
N ALA A 2 -56.20 3.96 9.86
CA ALA A 2 -54.99 4.71 9.55
C ALA A 2 -53.89 3.75 9.07
N LYS A 3 -53.35 3.97 7.86
CA LYS A 3 -52.17 3.26 7.35
C LYS A 3 -50.93 3.75 8.09
N ILE A 4 -50.47 2.98 9.07
CA ILE A 4 -49.15 3.18 9.68
C ILE A 4 -48.11 2.75 8.66
N SER A 5 -47.53 3.73 7.96
CA SER A 5 -46.36 3.55 7.12
C SER A 5 -45.18 3.18 8.02
N LYS A 6 -44.82 1.90 8.06
CA LYS A 6 -43.53 1.45 8.60
C LYS A 6 -42.45 2.01 7.70
N LYS A 7 -41.89 3.16 8.07
CA LYS A 7 -40.56 3.58 7.60
C LYS A 7 -39.59 2.49 8.04
N ILE A 8 -39.24 1.61 7.10
CA ILE A 8 -38.11 0.70 7.23
C ILE A 8 -36.89 1.61 7.35
N PHE A 9 -36.39 1.75 8.57
CA PHE A 9 -35.10 2.37 8.83
C PHE A 9 -34.07 1.40 8.26
N SER A 10 -33.66 1.63 7.01
CA SER A 10 -32.46 1.00 6.48
C SER A 10 -31.32 1.43 7.39
N PRO A 11 -30.59 0.52 8.07
CA PRO A 11 -29.38 0.93 8.75
C PRO A 11 -28.48 1.53 7.65
N THR A 12 -28.19 2.82 7.77
CA THR A 12 -27.08 3.42 7.04
C THR A 12 -25.85 2.61 7.44
N GLN A 13 -25.47 1.65 6.61
CA GLN A 13 -24.12 1.11 6.60
C GLN A 13 -23.24 2.33 6.36
N SER A 14 -22.66 2.87 7.43
CA SER A 14 -21.48 3.71 7.32
C SER A 14 -20.46 2.82 6.62
N THR A 15 -20.32 3.00 5.32
CA THR A 15 -19.40 2.26 4.48
C THR A 15 -18.00 2.65 4.93
N ASN A 16 -17.50 1.88 5.91
CA ASN A 16 -16.15 1.93 6.43
C ASN A 16 -15.24 1.31 5.36
N THR A 17 -15.21 1.93 4.17
CA THR A 17 -14.61 1.33 2.97
C THR A 17 -13.10 1.22 3.20
N GLY A 18 -12.53 0.04 2.97
CA GLY A 18 -11.08 -0.18 3.03
C GLY A 18 -10.33 0.43 1.84
N GLU A 19 -10.93 1.39 1.14
CA GLU A 19 -10.34 2.03 -0.02
C GLU A 19 -9.11 2.85 0.37
N LEU A 20 -8.05 2.68 -0.40
CA LEU A 20 -6.79 3.34 -0.14
C LEU A 20 -6.83 4.82 -0.55
N SER A 21 -6.14 5.66 0.22
CA SER A 21 -5.85 7.03 -0.17
C SER A 21 -4.96 7.04 -1.41
N THR A 22 -5.05 8.10 -2.22
CA THR A 22 -4.22 8.25 -3.43
C THR A 22 -2.72 8.19 -3.09
N ILE A 23 -2.32 8.81 -1.98
CA ILE A 23 -0.93 8.85 -1.54
C ILE A 23 -0.45 7.44 -1.18
N TYR A 24 -1.23 6.71 -0.39
CA TYR A 24 -0.87 5.35 0.01
C TYR A 24 -0.92 4.38 -1.16
N TYR A 25 -1.85 4.55 -2.11
CA TYR A 25 -1.89 3.78 -3.34
C TYR A 25 -0.57 3.90 -4.13
N PHE A 26 -0.10 5.12 -4.37
CA PHE A 26 1.17 5.32 -5.08
C PHE A 26 2.37 4.79 -4.30
N TYR A 27 2.36 4.91 -2.98
CA TYR A 27 3.38 4.29 -2.12
C TYR A 27 3.43 2.76 -2.31
N VAL A 28 2.27 2.08 -2.24
CA VAL A 28 2.22 0.61 -2.43
C VAL A 28 2.64 0.22 -3.85
N VAL A 29 2.27 0.99 -4.88
CA VAL A 29 2.73 0.75 -6.26
C VAL A 29 4.26 0.90 -6.36
N TYR A 30 4.81 1.96 -5.79
CA TYR A 30 6.26 2.19 -5.71
C TYR A 30 6.96 1.00 -5.06
N GLU A 31 6.44 0.55 -3.91
CA GLU A 31 7.04 -0.54 -3.15
C GLU A 31 6.97 -1.88 -3.90
N CYS A 32 5.78 -2.23 -4.42
CA CYS A 32 5.60 -3.46 -5.19
C CYS A 32 6.51 -3.51 -6.42
N ILE A 33 6.65 -2.41 -7.17
CA ILE A 33 7.41 -2.41 -8.41
C ILE A 33 8.91 -2.21 -8.14
N LEU A 34 9.28 -1.08 -7.55
CA LEU A 34 10.68 -0.67 -7.48
C LEU A 34 11.45 -1.43 -6.41
N ILE A 35 10.84 -1.73 -5.27
CA ILE A 35 11.53 -2.42 -4.19
C ILE A 35 11.43 -3.92 -4.40
N ASN A 36 10.21 -4.43 -4.57
CA ASN A 36 10.00 -5.87 -4.50
C ASN A 36 10.17 -6.57 -5.85
N ILE A 37 9.58 -6.10 -6.97
CA ILE A 37 9.73 -6.74 -8.29
C ILE A 37 11.14 -6.53 -8.86
N ILE A 38 11.62 -5.28 -8.95
CA ILE A 38 12.98 -5.03 -9.45
C ILE A 38 14.01 -5.72 -8.56
N GLY A 39 13.80 -5.67 -7.24
CA GLY A 39 14.66 -6.38 -6.29
C GLY A 39 14.67 -7.88 -6.48
N PHE A 40 13.50 -8.49 -6.67
CA PHE A 40 13.40 -9.90 -7.01
C PHE A 40 14.17 -10.22 -8.30
N VAL A 41 13.96 -9.46 -9.37
CA VAL A 41 14.60 -9.72 -10.68
C VAL A 41 16.11 -9.59 -10.58
N THR A 42 16.60 -8.50 -9.98
CA THR A 42 18.05 -8.24 -9.84
C THR A 42 18.73 -9.28 -8.94
N LEU A 43 18.11 -9.68 -7.83
CA LEU A 43 18.64 -10.77 -6.99
C LEU A 43 18.54 -12.14 -7.67
N PHE A 44 17.43 -12.44 -8.34
CA PHE A 44 17.23 -13.75 -8.96
C PHE A 44 18.26 -14.03 -10.06
N PHE A 45 18.62 -13.00 -10.82
CA PHE A 45 19.63 -13.06 -11.88
C PHE A 45 21.00 -12.49 -11.45
N GLN A 46 21.25 -12.35 -10.14
CA GLN A 46 22.44 -11.66 -9.63
C GLN A 46 23.73 -12.28 -10.17
N CYS A 47 23.81 -13.61 -10.28
CA CYS A 47 25.02 -14.28 -10.74
C CYS A 47 25.24 -14.12 -12.24
N GLU A 48 24.18 -14.17 -13.03
CA GLU A 48 24.22 -13.90 -14.46
C GLU A 48 24.63 -12.45 -14.73
N LEU A 49 24.07 -11.50 -13.96
CA LEU A 49 24.40 -10.09 -14.05
C LEU A 49 25.88 -9.81 -13.69
N GLN A 50 26.41 -10.47 -12.64
CA GLN A 50 27.83 -10.43 -12.30
C GLN A 50 28.73 -11.01 -13.39
N GLY A 51 28.32 -12.13 -13.99
CA GLY A 51 29.06 -12.72 -15.11
C GLY A 51 29.13 -11.76 -16.31
N ILE A 52 28.01 -11.12 -16.64
CA ILE A 52 27.95 -10.14 -17.73
C ILE A 52 28.78 -8.90 -17.39
N GLU A 53 28.70 -8.37 -16.16
CA GLU A 53 29.53 -7.24 -15.71
C GLU A 53 31.02 -7.54 -15.92
N TYR A 54 31.49 -8.70 -15.44
CA TYR A 54 32.87 -9.11 -15.57
C TYR A 54 33.31 -9.20 -17.04
N GLU A 55 32.50 -9.78 -17.92
CA GLU A 55 32.80 -9.82 -19.35
C GLU A 55 32.84 -8.43 -19.98
N PHE A 56 31.94 -7.53 -19.57
CA PHE A 56 31.83 -6.18 -20.12
C PHE A 56 32.98 -5.27 -19.65
N GLU A 57 33.35 -5.35 -18.37
CA GLU A 57 34.48 -4.63 -17.79
C GLU A 57 35.80 -5.07 -18.45
N ASN A 58 36.01 -6.37 -18.65
CA ASN A 58 37.21 -6.86 -19.32
C ASN A 58 37.30 -6.40 -20.79
N LYS A 59 36.15 -6.29 -21.47
CA LYS A 59 36.11 -5.96 -22.90
C LYS A 59 36.15 -4.45 -23.17
N TYR A 60 35.49 -3.66 -22.34
CA TYR A 60 35.26 -2.23 -22.58
C TYR A 60 35.79 -1.33 -21.44
N GLY A 61 36.04 -1.87 -20.25
CA GLY A 61 36.55 -1.13 -19.09
C GLY A 61 37.85 -0.34 -19.34
N PRO A 62 38.84 -0.86 -20.09
CA PRO A 62 40.03 -0.07 -20.43
C PRO A 62 39.74 1.17 -21.28
N GLN A 63 38.59 1.22 -21.95
CA GLN A 63 38.18 2.29 -22.87
C GLN A 63 37.13 3.21 -22.23
N MET A 64 36.33 2.68 -21.30
CA MET A 64 35.32 3.42 -20.57
C MET A 64 35.89 3.83 -19.21
N ASN A 65 36.18 5.12 -19.04
CA ASN A 65 36.57 5.69 -17.75
C ASN A 65 35.33 5.85 -16.85
N ILE A 66 34.67 4.73 -16.54
CA ILE A 66 33.52 4.67 -15.66
C ILE A 66 33.92 4.11 -14.31
N THR A 67 33.26 4.64 -13.30
CA THR A 67 33.49 4.34 -11.90
C THR A 67 32.71 3.09 -11.47
N GLN A 68 33.13 2.45 -10.39
CA GLN A 68 32.51 1.21 -9.92
C GLN A 68 31.01 1.34 -9.63
N TRP A 69 30.56 2.49 -9.12
CA TRP A 69 29.13 2.71 -8.84
C TRP A 69 28.29 2.80 -10.13
N GLU A 70 28.89 3.21 -11.26
CA GLU A 70 28.22 3.24 -12.56
C GLU A 70 28.06 1.81 -13.10
N TRP A 71 29.08 0.97 -12.93
CA TRP A 71 29.00 -0.46 -13.23
C TRP A 71 27.94 -1.17 -12.40
N ASP A 72 27.98 -0.96 -11.08
CA ASP A 72 26.98 -1.51 -10.15
C ASP A 72 25.56 -1.09 -10.56
N SER A 73 25.42 0.15 -11.02
CA SER A 73 24.12 0.67 -11.42
C SER A 73 23.62 0.08 -12.74
N LEU A 74 24.51 -0.11 -13.70
CA LEU A 74 24.20 -0.65 -15.01
C LEU A 74 23.81 -2.14 -14.94
N PHE A 75 24.49 -2.90 -14.07
CA PHE A 75 24.29 -4.34 -13.92
C PHE A 75 23.41 -4.74 -12.74
N GLY A 76 22.93 -3.76 -11.95
CA GLY A 76 21.94 -4.03 -10.91
C GLY A 76 22.51 -4.56 -9.60
N HIS A 77 23.79 -4.32 -9.30
CA HIS A 77 24.47 -4.74 -8.07
C HIS A 77 24.16 -3.83 -6.89
N TYR A 78 22.87 -3.71 -6.57
CA TYR A 78 22.39 -2.85 -5.49
C TYR A 78 22.30 -3.57 -4.14
N TRP A 79 22.18 -4.91 -4.16
CA TRP A 79 21.75 -5.68 -3.00
C TRP A 79 22.90 -6.26 -2.18
N LEU A 80 23.97 -6.63 -2.85
CA LEU A 80 24.99 -7.56 -2.38
C LEU A 80 26.37 -7.01 -2.77
N LYS A 81 27.34 -7.06 -1.86
CA LYS A 81 28.70 -6.53 -2.11
C LYS A 81 29.46 -7.36 -3.15
N HIS A 82 30.32 -6.69 -3.91
CA HIS A 82 31.12 -7.12 -5.08
C HIS A 82 31.64 -8.57 -5.17
N ASP A 83 31.82 -9.27 -4.07
CA ASP A 83 32.44 -10.59 -4.08
C ASP A 83 31.58 -11.63 -3.34
N LEU A 84 30.27 -11.58 -3.59
CA LEU A 84 29.46 -12.78 -3.37
C LEU A 84 29.78 -13.76 -4.47
N ASN A 85 30.89 -14.45 -4.24
CA ASN A 85 31.26 -15.78 -4.70
C ASN A 85 30.03 -16.58 -5.17
N CYS A 86 29.54 -16.29 -6.39
CA CYS A 86 28.54 -17.06 -7.13
C CYS A 86 29.03 -18.49 -7.42
N ASN A 87 30.22 -18.82 -6.94
CA ASN A 87 30.80 -20.14 -6.87
C ASN A 87 30.43 -20.92 -5.60
N THR A 88 29.84 -20.28 -4.59
CA THR A 88 29.51 -20.91 -3.30
C THR A 88 28.00 -21.14 -3.14
N ARG A 89 27.63 -22.35 -2.71
CA ARG A 89 26.24 -22.73 -2.47
C ARG A 89 25.55 -21.85 -1.42
N ALA A 90 26.31 -21.35 -0.43
CA ALA A 90 25.78 -20.49 0.62
C ALA A 90 25.33 -19.13 0.06
N ALA A 91 26.13 -18.50 -0.81
CA ALA A 91 25.77 -17.25 -1.47
C ALA A 91 24.48 -17.41 -2.30
N HIS A 92 24.40 -18.45 -3.13
CA HIS A 92 23.20 -18.79 -3.90
C HIS A 92 21.96 -18.96 -3.02
N CYS A 93 22.10 -19.69 -1.91
CA CYS A 93 21.00 -19.91 -0.98
C CYS A 93 20.52 -18.59 -0.35
N SER A 94 21.44 -17.73 0.08
CA SER A 94 21.10 -16.42 0.65
C SER A 94 20.42 -15.51 -0.37
N THR A 95 20.95 -15.40 -1.59
CA THR A 95 20.39 -14.60 -2.67
C THR A 95 18.97 -15.05 -3.01
N TYR A 96 18.74 -16.36 -3.18
CA TYR A 96 17.39 -16.87 -3.50
C TYR A 96 16.42 -16.79 -2.33
N MET A 97 16.88 -16.90 -1.08
CA MET A 97 16.03 -16.65 0.08
C MET A 97 15.54 -15.20 0.11
N ILE A 98 16.42 -14.23 -0.13
CA ILE A 98 16.06 -12.81 -0.17
C ILE A 98 15.15 -12.53 -1.38
N ALA A 99 15.47 -13.06 -2.56
CA ALA A 99 14.63 -12.93 -3.76
C ALA A 99 13.22 -13.50 -3.52
N GLY A 100 13.13 -14.71 -2.96
CA GLY A 100 11.87 -15.35 -2.63
C GLY A 100 11.05 -14.53 -1.61
N TRP A 101 11.71 -13.94 -0.62
CA TRP A 101 11.08 -13.03 0.32
C TRP A 101 10.46 -11.81 -0.36
N LEU A 102 11.20 -11.13 -1.25
CA LEU A 102 10.70 -9.97 -2.01
C LEU A 102 9.52 -10.34 -2.92
N MET A 103 9.55 -11.52 -3.53
CA MET A 103 8.44 -12.00 -4.36
C MET A 103 7.18 -12.25 -3.52
N ILE A 104 7.31 -12.90 -2.36
CA ILE A 104 6.17 -13.13 -1.46
C ILE A 104 5.62 -11.79 -0.95
N ALA A 105 6.49 -10.86 -0.57
CA ALA A 105 6.11 -9.52 -0.13
C ALA A 105 5.35 -8.76 -1.24
N SER A 106 5.86 -8.76 -2.48
CA SER A 106 5.17 -8.19 -3.67
C SER A 106 3.76 -8.72 -3.80
N VAL A 107 3.62 -10.05 -3.85
CA VAL A 107 2.35 -10.70 -4.14
C VAL A 107 1.36 -10.44 -3.01
N LEU A 108 1.80 -10.53 -1.76
CA LEU A 108 0.94 -10.31 -0.61
C LEU A 108 0.48 -8.85 -0.52
N GLN A 109 1.38 -7.88 -0.75
CA GLN A 109 1.00 -6.46 -0.79
C GLN A 109 0.02 -6.17 -1.92
N ALA A 110 0.29 -6.68 -3.12
CA ALA A 110 -0.59 -6.48 -4.24
C ALA A 110 -1.99 -7.06 -3.98
N PHE A 111 -2.05 -8.24 -3.37
CA PHE A 111 -3.32 -8.93 -3.07
C PHE A 111 -4.12 -8.25 -1.96
N VAL A 112 -3.47 -7.74 -0.92
CA VAL A 112 -4.12 -7.08 0.22
C VAL A 112 -4.58 -5.66 -0.15
N ASN A 113 -3.78 -4.93 -0.92
CA ASN A 113 -4.00 -3.51 -1.16
C ASN A 113 -4.81 -3.22 -2.43
N PHE A 114 -4.66 -4.00 -3.50
CA PHE A 114 -5.37 -3.79 -4.77
C PHE A 114 -6.60 -4.69 -4.90
N ASP A 115 -7.71 -4.29 -4.28
CA ASP A 115 -8.99 -5.02 -4.34
C ASP A 115 -9.43 -5.31 -5.78
N GLY A 116 -9.28 -4.36 -6.70
CA GLY A 116 -9.63 -4.54 -8.12
C GLY A 116 -8.78 -5.61 -8.83
N LEU A 117 -7.49 -5.72 -8.50
CA LEU A 117 -6.63 -6.77 -9.02
C LEU A 117 -7.07 -8.13 -8.51
N ARG A 118 -7.34 -8.24 -7.21
CA ARG A 118 -7.83 -9.47 -6.58
C ARG A 118 -9.18 -9.91 -7.16
N GLN A 119 -10.12 -8.99 -7.34
CA GLN A 119 -11.43 -9.27 -7.93
C GLN A 119 -11.30 -9.74 -9.39
N LYS A 120 -10.40 -9.14 -10.17
CA LYS A 120 -10.12 -9.56 -11.56
C LYS A 120 -9.54 -10.98 -11.63
N LEU A 121 -8.66 -11.35 -10.69
CA LEU A 121 -8.05 -12.68 -10.64
C LEU A 121 -8.98 -13.75 -10.07
N PHE A 122 -9.89 -13.39 -9.14
CA PHE A 122 -10.80 -14.31 -8.45
C PHE A 122 -12.28 -13.89 -8.56
N PRO A 123 -12.84 -13.80 -9.78
CA PRO A 123 -14.17 -13.21 -10.02
C PRO A 123 -15.35 -14.04 -9.47
N LYS A 124 -15.14 -15.33 -9.18
CA LYS A 124 -16.23 -16.25 -8.77
C LYS A 124 -16.57 -16.21 -7.28
N THR A 125 -15.87 -15.42 -6.48
CA THR A 125 -15.82 -15.64 -5.02
C THR A 125 -16.55 -14.62 -4.15
N ASN A 126 -17.21 -13.56 -4.66
CA ASN A 126 -18.28 -12.78 -3.99
C ASN A 126 -18.51 -11.42 -4.69
N ASN A 127 -19.74 -10.90 -4.61
CA ASN A 127 -20.11 -9.48 -4.86
C ASN A 127 -19.00 -8.53 -4.38
N ASP A 128 -18.45 -7.65 -5.24
CA ASP A 128 -17.42 -6.62 -4.98
C ASP A 128 -16.94 -6.51 -3.51
N VAL A 129 -16.20 -7.51 -3.02
CA VAL A 129 -15.76 -7.52 -1.62
C VAL A 129 -14.54 -6.62 -1.52
N ILE A 130 -14.70 -5.46 -0.91
CA ILE A 130 -13.59 -4.59 -0.50
C ILE A 130 -13.04 -5.14 0.82
N LEU A 131 -11.72 -5.34 0.92
CA LEU A 131 -11.10 -5.79 2.17
C LEU A 131 -11.33 -4.75 3.28
N PRO A 132 -11.73 -5.14 4.50
CA PRO A 132 -11.93 -4.20 5.60
C PRO A 132 -10.63 -3.50 6.01
N LYS A 133 -10.72 -2.24 6.47
CA LYS A 133 -9.59 -1.41 6.92
C LYS A 133 -8.69 -2.13 7.93
N SER A 134 -9.29 -2.87 8.86
CA SER A 134 -8.57 -3.60 9.92
C SER A 134 -7.55 -4.60 9.38
N ILE A 135 -7.91 -5.38 8.36
CA ILE A 135 -7.00 -6.38 7.77
C ILE A 135 -5.83 -5.68 7.10
N LYS A 136 -6.08 -4.61 6.33
CA LYS A 136 -5.01 -3.85 5.67
C LYS A 136 -4.05 -3.21 6.68
N MET A 137 -4.56 -2.69 7.79
CA MET A 137 -3.72 -2.17 8.89
C MET A 137 -2.88 -3.27 9.54
N ILE A 138 -3.47 -4.43 9.87
CA ILE A 138 -2.73 -5.56 10.46
C ILE A 138 -1.61 -6.01 9.52
N CYS A 139 -1.89 -6.13 8.22
CA CYS A 139 -0.88 -6.47 7.22
C CYS A 139 0.25 -5.43 7.18
N MET A 140 -0.08 -4.12 7.20
CA MET A 140 0.92 -3.07 7.24
C MET A 140 1.80 -3.16 8.50
N TYR A 141 1.23 -3.45 9.67
CA TYR A 141 2.04 -3.65 10.89
C TYR A 141 2.93 -4.88 10.79
N ALA A 142 2.43 -5.98 10.23
CA ALA A 142 3.23 -7.19 10.02
C ALA A 142 4.40 -6.91 9.07
N PHE A 143 4.16 -6.23 7.95
CA PHE A 143 5.22 -5.80 7.03
C PHE A 143 6.24 -4.90 7.70
N PHE A 144 5.82 -3.96 8.55
CA PHE A 144 6.73 -3.11 9.29
C PHE A 144 7.61 -3.89 10.28
N VAL A 145 7.07 -4.91 10.95
CA VAL A 145 7.88 -5.82 11.80
C VAL A 145 8.88 -6.62 10.95
N CYS A 146 8.48 -7.05 9.76
CA CYS A 146 9.39 -7.70 8.83
C CYS A 146 10.54 -6.79 8.40
N ASP A 147 10.29 -5.49 8.18
CA ASP A 147 11.37 -4.56 7.86
C ASP A 147 12.36 -4.40 9.01
N TRP A 148 11.87 -4.38 10.25
CA TRP A 148 12.75 -4.37 11.42
C TRP A 148 13.60 -5.62 11.51
N TYR A 149 13.03 -6.78 11.23
CA TYR A 149 13.78 -8.03 11.13
C TYR A 149 14.83 -7.95 10.02
N TRP A 150 14.48 -7.36 8.87
CA TRP A 150 15.40 -7.13 7.77
C TRP A 150 16.55 -6.18 8.15
N VAL A 151 16.30 -5.12 8.90
CA VAL A 151 17.35 -4.24 9.44
C VAL A 151 18.32 -5.00 10.34
N VAL A 152 17.81 -5.87 11.22
CA VAL A 152 18.66 -6.73 12.06
C VAL A 152 19.52 -7.65 11.20
N LEU A 153 18.96 -8.26 10.16
CA LEU A 153 19.71 -9.09 9.22
C LEU A 153 20.81 -8.30 8.51
N MET A 154 20.51 -7.08 8.02
CA MET A 154 21.53 -6.23 7.39
C MET A 154 22.63 -5.82 8.35
N TYR A 155 22.32 -5.62 9.63
CA TYR A 155 23.33 -5.32 10.65
C TYR A 155 24.24 -6.52 10.93
N VAL A 156 23.67 -7.72 11.06
CA VAL A 156 24.42 -8.97 11.30
C VAL A 156 25.26 -9.36 10.09
N PHE A 157 24.72 -9.19 8.89
CA PHE A 157 25.37 -9.52 7.61
C PHE A 157 25.90 -8.27 6.88
N LYS A 158 26.34 -7.25 7.62
CA LYS A 158 26.84 -5.97 7.06
C LYS A 158 28.02 -6.12 6.10
N ASP A 159 28.76 -7.22 6.20
CA ASP A 159 29.91 -7.51 5.34
C ASP A 159 29.49 -8.11 3.99
N VAL A 160 28.23 -8.55 3.88
CA VAL A 160 27.62 -9.16 2.71
C VAL A 160 26.67 -8.18 2.01
N VAL A 161 25.89 -7.42 2.78
CA VAL A 161 24.89 -6.48 2.26
C VAL A 161 25.55 -5.17 1.81
N GLY A 162 25.17 -4.70 0.62
CA GLY A 162 25.62 -3.42 0.07
C GLY A 162 25.15 -2.23 0.90
N TRP A 163 25.94 -1.16 0.96
CA TRP A 163 25.55 0.05 1.69
C TRP A 163 24.35 0.76 1.05
N GLN A 164 24.24 0.68 -0.27
CA GLN A 164 23.13 1.16 -1.08
C GLN A 164 21.80 0.53 -0.61
N GLN A 165 21.80 -0.77 -0.35
CA GLN A 165 20.64 -1.49 0.17
C GLN A 165 20.25 -1.04 1.57
N ALA A 166 21.22 -0.79 2.44
CA ALA A 166 20.97 -0.28 3.78
C ALA A 166 20.30 1.10 3.75
N ILE A 167 20.79 2.01 2.88
CA ILE A 167 20.18 3.32 2.67
C ILE A 167 18.77 3.18 2.09
N GLY A 168 18.59 2.40 1.03
CA GLY A 168 17.29 2.19 0.38
C GLY A 168 16.25 1.63 1.35
N SER A 169 16.64 0.64 2.16
CA SER A 169 15.79 0.06 3.19
C SER A 169 15.45 1.08 4.29
N ALA A 170 16.40 1.91 4.71
CA ALA A 170 16.14 2.96 5.71
C ALA A 170 15.15 4.01 5.21
N VAL A 171 15.24 4.40 3.94
CA VAL A 171 14.30 5.33 3.30
C VAL A 171 12.90 4.71 3.22
N ASP A 172 12.79 3.45 2.78
CA ASP A 172 11.48 2.78 2.68
C ASP A 172 10.83 2.63 4.07
N ILE A 173 11.59 2.23 5.08
CA ILE A 173 11.11 2.16 6.48
C ILE A 173 10.65 3.52 6.97
N ALA A 174 11.39 4.59 6.67
CA ALA A 174 11.01 5.94 7.08
C ALA A 174 9.69 6.39 6.44
N ILE A 175 9.48 6.08 5.16
CA ILE A 175 8.22 6.38 4.47
C ILE A 175 7.08 5.54 5.08
N ARG A 176 7.30 4.24 5.30
CA ARG A 176 6.31 3.34 5.90
C ARG A 176 5.92 3.76 7.30
N LEU A 177 6.87 4.23 8.10
CA LEU A 177 6.67 4.68 9.47
C LEU A 177 5.60 5.77 9.55
N VAL A 178 5.47 6.64 8.54
CA VAL A 178 4.42 7.66 8.48
C VAL A 178 3.02 7.02 8.53
N PHE A 179 2.83 5.94 7.77
CA PHE A 179 1.56 5.21 7.71
C PHE A 179 1.34 4.33 8.95
N VAL A 180 2.41 3.76 9.52
CA VAL A 180 2.36 2.98 10.77
C VAL A 180 1.93 3.86 11.95
N MET A 181 2.47 5.07 12.03
CA MET A 181 2.17 6.04 13.10
C MET A 181 0.80 6.71 12.90
N LYS A 182 0.34 6.84 11.65
CA LYS A 182 -0.98 7.40 11.31
C LYS A 182 -1.69 6.53 10.27
N PRO A 183 -2.27 5.37 10.66
CA PRO A 183 -2.95 4.47 9.73
C PRO A 183 -4.15 5.11 9.02
N SER A 184 -4.72 6.17 9.58
CA SER A 184 -5.78 6.95 8.94
C SER A 184 -5.36 7.57 7.60
N LEU A 185 -4.06 7.79 7.37
CA LEU A 185 -3.54 8.29 6.08
C LEU A 185 -3.56 7.22 4.98
N MET A 186 -3.68 5.93 5.33
CA MET A 186 -3.75 4.84 4.35
C MET A 186 -5.08 4.82 3.61
N PHE A 187 -6.14 5.36 4.20
CA PHE A 187 -7.50 5.25 3.69
C PHE A 187 -8.02 6.59 3.18
N LYS A 188 -8.96 6.56 2.23
CA LYS A 188 -9.68 7.77 1.84
C LYS A 188 -10.41 8.34 3.06
N LYS A 189 -10.37 9.67 3.20
CA LYS A 189 -11.22 10.35 4.19
C LYS A 189 -12.66 10.11 3.77
N GLU A 190 -13.48 9.64 4.70
CA GLU A 190 -14.92 9.62 4.48
C GLU A 190 -15.35 11.08 4.32
N GLU A 191 -15.83 11.44 3.13
CA GLU A 191 -16.49 12.73 2.93
C GLU A 191 -17.70 12.72 3.85
N ASN A 192 -17.60 13.42 4.98
CA ASN A 192 -18.75 13.70 5.82
C ASN A 192 -19.83 14.31 4.92
N LYS A 193 -20.90 13.55 4.70
CA LYS A 193 -22.19 14.06 4.18
C LYS A 193 -22.88 14.94 5.24
N ASP A 194 -22.12 15.82 5.90
CA ASP A 194 -22.66 16.84 6.80
C ASP A 194 -23.36 17.97 6.04
N GLN A 195 -23.37 17.93 4.69
CA GLN A 195 -24.23 18.81 3.89
C GLN A 195 -25.69 18.32 3.80
N LEU A 196 -26.06 17.18 4.38
CA LEU A 196 -27.47 16.73 4.44
C LEU A 196 -28.20 17.16 5.74
N GLY A 197 -27.57 17.98 6.58
CA GLY A 197 -28.18 18.55 7.80
C GLY A 197 -28.91 19.89 7.56
N ASP A 198 -28.46 20.68 6.58
CA ASP A 198 -29.02 22.01 6.31
C ASP A 198 -30.19 21.99 5.31
N GLY A 199 -30.25 20.99 4.42
CA GLY A 199 -31.39 20.81 3.50
C GLY A 199 -32.69 20.39 4.19
N VAL A 200 -32.59 19.63 5.30
CA VAL A 200 -33.77 19.18 6.06
C VAL A 200 -34.30 20.27 6.99
N LYS A 201 -33.42 21.13 7.54
CA LYS A 201 -33.86 22.27 8.35
C LYS A 201 -34.62 23.31 7.53
N SER A 202 -34.24 23.52 6.27
CA SER A 202 -34.95 24.42 5.35
C SER A 202 -36.36 23.92 5.02
N GLN A 203 -36.51 22.63 4.68
CA GLN A 203 -37.83 22.05 4.37
C GLN A 203 -38.77 21.94 5.59
N VAL A 204 -38.24 21.77 6.81
CA VAL A 204 -39.06 21.74 8.03
C VAL A 204 -39.53 23.13 8.46
N MET A 205 -38.78 24.20 8.15
CA MET A 205 -39.26 25.57 8.39
C MET A 205 -40.36 26.00 7.40
N ASP A 206 -40.24 25.67 6.12
CA ASP A 206 -41.27 26.04 5.13
C ASP A 206 -42.58 25.27 5.33
N SER A 207 -42.52 24.03 5.82
CA SER A 207 -43.72 23.24 6.14
C SER A 207 -44.53 23.80 7.32
N LYS A 208 -43.88 24.47 8.28
CA LYS A 208 -44.56 25.10 9.43
C LYS A 208 -45.23 26.42 9.09
N LYS A 209 -44.80 27.12 8.03
CA LYS A 209 -45.49 28.32 7.54
C LYS A 209 -46.75 28.01 6.74
N LEU A 210 -46.87 26.83 6.13
CA LEU A 210 -48.03 26.48 5.29
C LEU A 210 -49.25 25.94 6.05
N TYR A 211 -49.13 25.58 7.33
CA TYR A 211 -50.24 24.97 8.11
C TYR A 211 -50.57 25.71 9.43
N GLY A 212 -50.05 26.92 9.61
CA GLY A 212 -50.06 27.60 10.90
C GLY A 212 -50.85 28.91 10.99
N GLU A 213 -51.86 29.16 10.15
CA GLU A 213 -52.67 30.38 10.32
C GLU A 213 -54.01 30.31 9.57
N ASN A 214 -54.89 29.37 9.95
CA ASN A 214 -56.30 29.44 9.59
C ASN A 214 -57.18 29.09 10.78
N GLY A 215 -57.53 30.13 11.53
CA GLY A 215 -58.90 30.44 11.95
C GLY A 215 -59.68 29.41 12.75
N ILE A 216 -59.77 29.64 14.06
CA ILE A 216 -61.03 29.46 14.79
C ILE A 216 -61.26 30.72 15.62
N LYS A 217 -61.97 31.70 15.04
CA LYS A 217 -62.65 32.76 15.80
C LYS A 217 -63.98 32.18 16.24
N ASP A 218 -64.08 31.80 17.50
CA ASP A 218 -65.36 31.47 18.12
C ASP A 218 -66.03 32.80 18.51
N GLN A 219 -67.02 33.21 17.72
CA GLN A 219 -67.93 34.31 18.04
C GLN A 219 -69.00 33.79 19.00
N ARG A 220 -68.96 34.26 20.25
CA ARG A 220 -70.15 34.30 21.11
C ARG A 220 -70.26 35.66 21.79
N ASN A 221 -71.31 36.39 21.41
CA ASN A 221 -72.04 37.40 22.16
C ASN A 221 -73.46 37.45 21.53
N PRO A 222 -74.52 37.87 22.23
CA PRO A 222 -74.58 38.42 23.59
C PRO A 222 -75.16 37.47 24.64
#